data_AF-A0A810Q1X2-F1
#
_entry.id   AF-A0A810Q1X2-F1
#
_cell.length_a   1.000
_cell.length_b   1.000
_cell.length_c   1.000
_cell.angle_alpha   90.00
_cell.angle_beta   90.00
_cell.angle_gamma   90.00
#
_symmetry.space_group_name_H-M   'P 1'
#
loop_
_entity.id
_entity.type
_entity.pdbx_description
1 polymer ?
#
loop_
_entity_poly.entity_id
_entity_poly.type
_entity_poly.pdbx_seq_one_letter_code
_entity_poly.pdbx_strand_id
1 'polypeptide(L)'
;MALTRKLLKGMGLTDEQVDTIIEAHTDTVDGLKADVSKYKADAEKLPSVQKQLDDLKAAGDNGYQEKYEKEHKAFEDFKANVTAKESKAAKEKAVRAYFESKNITGANLDLAMRGCGEEMAALELDGEKIKDTKSLDALVDGTYKGLVSTTQTKGANPATPPANTGGGAMTKDQIMQIKDRSERRAAIAANINLFENKNGG
;
A
#
# COMPACT_ATOMS: atom_id res chain seq x y z
N MET A 1 -65.59 19.71 -47.00
CA MET A 1 -66.97 20.15 -47.30
C MET A 1 -67.84 19.69 -46.15
N ALA A 2 -68.60 20.59 -45.52
CA ALA A 2 -69.47 20.22 -44.40
C ALA A 2 -70.81 19.69 -44.92
N LEU A 3 -71.32 18.59 -44.34
CA LEU A 3 -72.71 18.19 -44.52
C LEU A 3 -73.60 19.30 -43.95
N THR A 4 -74.50 19.84 -44.77
CA THR A 4 -75.38 20.93 -44.34
C THR A 4 -76.79 20.43 -44.13
N ARG A 5 -77.47 21.02 -43.14
CA ARG A 5 -78.89 20.77 -42.87
C ARG A 5 -79.75 20.93 -44.14
N LYS A 6 -79.43 21.93 -44.98
CA LYS A 6 -80.12 22.20 -46.25
C LYS A 6 -79.96 21.07 -47.27
N LEU A 7 -78.77 20.46 -47.35
CA LEU A 7 -78.51 19.30 -48.23
C LEU A 7 -79.32 18.08 -47.75
N LEU A 8 -79.27 17.77 -46.45
CA LEU A 8 -79.91 16.59 -45.88
C LEU A 8 -81.45 16.70 -45.90
N LYS A 9 -82.01 17.89 -45.64
CA LYS A 9 -83.45 18.15 -45.84
C LYS A 9 -83.86 18.05 -47.32
N GLY A 10 -83.02 18.48 -48.25
CA GLY A 10 -83.24 18.31 -49.69
C GLY A 10 -83.24 16.85 -50.16
N MET A 11 -82.71 15.92 -49.34
CA MET A 11 -82.72 14.47 -49.59
C MET A 11 -83.91 13.75 -48.92
N GLY A 12 -84.83 14.48 -48.28
CA GLY A 12 -86.05 13.92 -47.68
C GLY A 12 -85.90 13.36 -46.26
N LEU A 13 -84.80 13.65 -45.56
CA LEU A 13 -84.59 13.27 -44.15
C LEU A 13 -85.41 14.16 -43.21
N THR A 14 -85.91 13.59 -42.11
CA THR A 14 -86.62 14.34 -41.07
C THR A 14 -85.65 15.20 -40.25
N ASP A 15 -86.14 16.27 -39.63
CA ASP A 15 -85.28 17.21 -38.87
C ASP A 15 -84.46 16.51 -37.78
N GLU A 16 -85.01 15.49 -37.13
CA GLU A 16 -84.34 14.66 -36.11
C GLU A 16 -83.22 13.77 -36.68
N GLN A 17 -83.44 13.19 -37.86
CA GLN A 17 -82.41 12.41 -38.56
C GLN A 17 -81.28 13.33 -39.05
N VAL A 18 -81.62 14.53 -39.51
CA VAL A 18 -80.63 15.54 -39.91
C VAL A 18 -79.78 15.98 -38.72
N ASP A 19 -80.38 16.18 -37.54
CA ASP A 19 -79.65 16.55 -36.33
C ASP A 19 -78.69 15.45 -35.88
N THR A 20 -79.18 14.22 -35.79
CA THR A 20 -78.36 13.06 -35.40
C THR A 20 -77.18 12.85 -36.36
N ILE A 21 -77.40 13.00 -37.68
CA ILE A 21 -76.34 12.86 -38.69
C ILE A 21 -75.34 14.01 -38.59
N ILE A 22 -75.79 15.25 -38.43
CA ILE A 22 -74.89 16.39 -38.31
C ILE A 22 -74.03 16.28 -37.06
N GLU A 23 -74.60 15.88 -35.93
CA GLU A 23 -73.88 15.73 -34.66
C GLU A 23 -72.79 14.65 -34.77
N ALA A 24 -73.16 13.43 -35.21
CA ALA A 24 -72.20 12.34 -35.41
C ALA A 24 -71.10 12.67 -36.44
N HIS A 25 -71.44 13.41 -37.51
CA HIS A 25 -70.44 13.82 -38.51
C HIS A 25 -69.54 14.94 -38.00
N THR A 26 -70.06 15.85 -37.17
CA THR A 26 -69.27 16.91 -36.55
C THR A 26 -68.26 16.31 -35.57
N ASP A 27 -68.69 15.36 -34.73
CA ASP A 27 -67.80 14.64 -33.82
C ASP A 27 -66.66 13.92 -34.56
N THR A 28 -67.00 13.25 -35.66
CA THR A 28 -66.01 12.54 -36.48
C THR A 28 -65.05 13.52 -37.17
N VAL A 29 -65.56 14.63 -37.70
CA VAL A 29 -64.75 15.65 -38.38
C VAL A 29 -63.83 16.37 -37.40
N ASP A 30 -64.30 16.64 -36.18
CA ASP A 30 -63.48 17.29 -35.16
C ASP A 30 -62.43 16.33 -34.57
N GLY A 31 -62.76 15.04 -34.42
CA GLY A 31 -61.77 13.99 -34.14
C GLY A 31 -60.66 13.92 -35.21
N LEU A 32 -61.04 13.89 -36.49
CA LEU A 32 -60.08 13.89 -37.59
C LEU A 32 -59.22 15.15 -37.64
N LYS A 33 -59.78 16.33 -37.35
CA LYS A 33 -58.98 17.57 -37.24
C LYS A 33 -57.98 17.49 -36.10
N ALA A 34 -58.39 16.96 -34.94
CA ALA A 34 -57.50 16.80 -33.80
C ALA A 34 -56.33 15.86 -34.13
N ASP A 35 -56.61 14.76 -34.81
CA ASP A 35 -55.57 13.82 -35.24
C ASP A 35 -54.64 14.42 -36.31
N VAL A 36 -55.19 15.15 -37.29
CA VAL A 36 -54.37 15.88 -38.28
C VAL A 36 -53.46 16.89 -37.60
N SER A 37 -53.94 17.63 -36.58
CA SER A 37 -53.12 18.56 -35.81
C SER A 37 -52.01 17.83 -35.04
N LYS A 38 -52.29 16.67 -34.43
CA LYS A 38 -51.28 15.85 -33.76
C LYS A 38 -50.22 15.33 -34.73
N TYR A 39 -50.64 14.72 -35.84
CA TYR A 39 -49.71 14.19 -36.85
C TYR A 39 -48.86 15.27 -37.49
N LYS A 40 -49.42 16.48 -37.69
CA LYS A 40 -48.65 17.62 -38.16
C LYS A 40 -47.58 18.04 -37.15
N ALA A 41 -47.92 18.11 -35.86
CA ALA A 41 -46.95 18.41 -34.80
C ALA A 41 -45.85 17.35 -34.68
N ASP A 42 -46.18 16.07 -34.87
CA ASP A 42 -45.19 14.99 -34.83
C ASP A 42 -44.33 14.97 -36.10
N ALA A 43 -44.91 15.26 -37.26
CA ALA A 43 -44.17 15.43 -38.51
C ALA A 43 -43.17 16.61 -38.43
N GLU A 44 -43.50 17.69 -37.71
CA GLU A 44 -42.58 18.80 -37.46
C GLU A 44 -41.42 18.43 -36.52
N LYS A 45 -41.61 17.45 -35.62
CA LYS A 45 -40.55 16.93 -34.74
C LYS A 45 -39.64 15.92 -35.44
N LEU A 46 -40.13 15.25 -36.48
CA LEU A 46 -39.43 14.17 -37.17
C LEU A 46 -38.03 14.58 -37.68
N PRO A 47 -37.83 15.75 -38.31
CA PRO A 47 -36.51 16.22 -38.73
C PRO A 47 -35.55 16.47 -37.57
N SER A 48 -36.05 16.97 -36.44
CA SER A 48 -35.26 17.18 -35.22
C SER A 48 -34.78 15.85 -34.67
N VAL A 49 -35.67 14.88 -34.55
CA VAL A 49 -35.34 13.54 -34.04
C VAL A 49 -34.37 12.84 -34.98
N GLN A 50 -34.58 12.92 -36.29
CA GLN A 50 -33.66 12.35 -37.28
C GLN A 50 -32.27 12.96 -37.16
N LYS A 51 -32.18 14.29 -37.02
CA LYS A 51 -30.91 14.98 -36.81
C LYS A 51 -30.21 14.53 -35.53
N GLN A 52 -30.93 14.43 -34.41
CA GLN A 52 -30.37 13.92 -33.15
C GLN A 52 -29.85 12.49 -33.28
N LEU A 53 -30.55 11.65 -34.04
CA LEU A 53 -30.17 10.26 -34.27
C LEU A 53 -28.92 10.17 -35.14
N ASP A 54 -28.82 11.00 -36.18
CA ASP A 54 -27.66 11.09 -37.05
C ASP A 54 -26.45 11.69 -36.30
N ASP A 55 -26.66 12.71 -35.46
CA ASP A 55 -25.63 13.30 -34.60
C ASP A 55 -25.12 12.27 -33.58
N LEU A 56 -26.00 11.47 -32.97
CA LEU A 56 -25.62 10.38 -32.05
C LEU A 56 -24.85 9.27 -32.76
N LYS A 57 -25.28 8.87 -33.97
CA LYS A 57 -24.57 7.89 -34.78
C LYS A 57 -23.19 8.41 -35.21
N ALA A 58 -23.08 9.70 -35.55
CA ALA A 58 -21.83 10.33 -35.92
C ALA A 58 -20.88 10.52 -34.73
N ALA A 59 -21.41 10.78 -33.53
CA ALA A 59 -20.62 10.84 -32.31
C ALA A 59 -20.05 9.46 -31.91
N GLY A 60 -20.73 8.37 -32.28
CA GLY A 60 -20.33 7.01 -31.95
C GLY A 60 -20.12 6.80 -30.44
N ASP A 61 -19.27 5.86 -30.06
CA ASP A 61 -18.87 5.67 -28.65
C ASP A 61 -17.87 6.72 -28.16
N ASN A 62 -17.51 7.72 -28.97
CA ASN A 62 -16.55 8.77 -28.61
C ASN A 62 -15.20 8.24 -28.08
N GLY A 63 -14.83 7.02 -28.50
CA GLY A 63 -13.66 6.29 -28.01
C GLY A 63 -13.75 5.86 -26.54
N TYR A 64 -14.94 5.87 -25.93
CA TYR A 64 -15.15 5.52 -24.53
C TYR A 64 -14.81 4.05 -24.26
N GLN A 65 -15.19 3.14 -25.17
CA GLN A 65 -14.82 1.73 -25.09
C GLN A 65 -13.30 1.55 -25.09
N GLU A 66 -12.58 2.21 -26.01
CA GLU A 66 -11.13 2.09 -26.12
C GLU A 66 -10.39 2.69 -24.91
N LYS A 67 -10.88 3.84 -24.39
CA LYS A 67 -10.38 4.42 -23.14
C LYS A 67 -10.60 3.51 -21.96
N TYR A 68 -11.81 2.94 -21.85
CA TYR A 68 -12.17 2.01 -20.79
C TYR A 68 -11.30 0.75 -20.82
N GLU A 69 -11.16 0.10 -21.98
CA GLU A 69 -10.32 -1.09 -22.12
C GLU A 69 -8.86 -0.81 -21.77
N LYS A 70 -8.33 0.34 -22.20
CA LYS A 70 -6.96 0.76 -21.89
C LYS A 70 -6.75 1.03 -20.40
N GLU A 71 -7.65 1.77 -19.76
CA GLU A 71 -7.57 2.05 -18.32
C GLU A 71 -7.78 0.79 -17.49
N HIS A 72 -8.74 -0.06 -17.86
CA HIS A 72 -8.99 -1.33 -17.17
C HIS A 72 -7.77 -2.25 -17.26
N LYS A 73 -7.14 -2.36 -18.44
CA LYS A 73 -5.91 -3.12 -18.59
C LYS A 73 -4.78 -2.56 -17.73
N ALA A 74 -4.59 -1.23 -17.73
CA ALA A 74 -3.56 -0.59 -16.92
C ALA A 74 -3.78 -0.80 -15.41
N PHE A 75 -5.05 -0.80 -14.97
CA PHE A 75 -5.41 -1.04 -13.58
C PHE A 75 -5.14 -2.48 -13.15
N GLU A 76 -5.51 -3.47 -13.97
CA GLU A 76 -5.20 -4.88 -13.69
C GLU A 76 -3.68 -5.14 -13.69
N ASP A 77 -2.93 -4.57 -14.64
CA ASP A 77 -1.47 -4.64 -14.67
C ASP A 77 -0.85 -4.00 -13.40
N PHE A 78 -1.39 -2.86 -12.95
CA PHE A 78 -0.96 -2.20 -11.72
C PHE A 78 -1.23 -3.07 -10.48
N LYS A 79 -2.42 -3.66 -10.37
CA LYS A 79 -2.80 -4.53 -9.26
C LYS A 79 -1.91 -5.78 -9.19
N ALA A 80 -1.60 -6.38 -10.34
CA ALA A 80 -0.64 -7.49 -10.41
C ALA A 80 0.76 -7.05 -9.95
N ASN A 81 1.22 -5.86 -10.38
CA ASN A 81 2.51 -5.30 -9.96
C ASN A 81 2.57 -5.02 -8.46
N VAL A 82 1.51 -4.45 -7.88
CA VAL A 82 1.38 -4.20 -6.43
C VAL A 82 1.43 -5.53 -5.67
N THR A 83 0.65 -6.52 -6.08
CA THR A 83 0.65 -7.85 -5.44
C THR A 83 2.04 -8.49 -5.51
N ALA A 84 2.73 -8.39 -6.64
CA ALA A 84 4.09 -8.88 -6.79
C ALA A 84 5.09 -8.11 -5.89
N LYS A 85 4.94 -6.78 -5.77
CA LYS A 85 5.75 -5.95 -4.88
C LYS A 85 5.51 -6.25 -3.40
N GLU A 86 4.26 -6.41 -2.99
CA GLU A 86 3.89 -6.77 -1.62
C GLU A 86 4.39 -8.16 -1.26
N SER A 87 4.24 -9.15 -2.16
CA SER A 87 4.79 -10.49 -1.98
C SER A 87 6.31 -10.47 -1.87
N LYS A 88 7.00 -9.70 -2.73
CA LYS A 88 8.45 -9.52 -2.65
C LYS A 88 8.88 -8.84 -1.35
N ALA A 89 8.19 -7.78 -0.93
CA ALA A 89 8.49 -7.06 0.31
C ALA A 89 8.25 -7.93 1.56
N ALA A 90 7.18 -8.73 1.57
CA ALA A 90 6.92 -9.68 2.64
C ALA A 90 8.02 -10.76 2.72
N LYS A 91 8.45 -11.29 1.57
CA LYS A 91 9.56 -12.27 1.50
C LYS A 91 10.87 -11.64 1.97
N GLU A 92 11.16 -10.41 1.55
CA GLU A 92 12.36 -9.68 1.95
C GLU A 92 12.38 -9.41 3.46
N LYS A 93 11.26 -9.00 4.04
CA LYS A 93 11.12 -8.80 5.49
C LYS A 93 11.33 -10.11 6.27
N ALA A 94 10.74 -11.21 5.80
CA ALA A 94 10.87 -12.51 6.45
C ALA A 94 12.31 -13.06 6.39
N VAL A 95 12.97 -12.97 5.23
CA VAL A 95 14.38 -13.38 5.06
C VAL A 95 15.32 -12.50 5.88
N ARG A 96 15.06 -11.19 5.95
CA ARG A 96 15.85 -10.27 6.78
C ARG A 96 15.77 -10.66 8.26
N ALA A 97 14.56 -10.88 8.79
CA ALA A 97 14.37 -11.32 10.17
C ALA A 97 15.03 -12.69 10.44
N TYR A 98 15.00 -13.60 9.46
CA TYR A 98 15.66 -14.89 9.55
C TYR A 98 17.20 -14.75 9.65
N PHE A 99 17.83 -13.96 8.79
CA PHE A 99 19.29 -13.75 8.84
C PHE A 99 19.73 -13.03 10.12
N GLU A 100 18.95 -12.06 10.59
CA GLU A 100 19.19 -11.41 11.88
C GLU A 100 19.16 -12.44 13.03
N SER A 101 18.21 -13.39 13.01
CA SER A 101 18.14 -14.47 14.01
C SER A 101 19.35 -15.42 13.99
N LYS A 102 20.06 -15.49 12.85
CA LYS A 102 21.29 -16.28 12.66
C LYS A 102 22.56 -15.47 12.93
N ASN A 103 22.46 -14.30 13.57
CA ASN A 103 23.57 -13.36 13.85
C ASN A 103 24.24 -12.76 12.60
N ILE A 104 23.55 -12.73 11.45
CA ILE A 104 23.99 -11.98 10.28
C ILE A 104 23.36 -10.58 10.37
N THR A 105 24.16 -9.57 10.70
CA THR A 105 23.68 -8.20 10.96
C THR A 105 24.53 -7.16 10.24
N GLY A 106 24.04 -5.92 10.16
CA GLY A 106 24.78 -4.80 9.55
C GLY A 106 25.14 -5.01 8.08
N ALA A 107 26.37 -4.68 7.67
CA ALA A 107 26.82 -4.81 6.29
C ALA A 107 26.77 -6.26 5.76
N ASN A 108 26.91 -7.25 6.66
CA ASN A 108 26.83 -8.67 6.31
C ASN A 108 25.39 -9.09 5.96
N LEU A 109 24.40 -8.47 6.62
CA LEU A 109 22.99 -8.68 6.30
C LEU A 109 22.64 -8.13 4.92
N ASP A 110 23.09 -6.91 4.59
CA ASP A 110 22.81 -6.33 3.27
C ASP A 110 23.49 -7.12 2.14
N LEU A 111 24.66 -7.72 2.40
CA LEU A 111 25.33 -8.61 1.45
C LEU A 111 24.57 -9.94 1.29
N ALA A 112 24.11 -10.54 2.38
CA ALA A 112 23.31 -11.76 2.36
C ALA A 112 21.96 -11.53 1.65
N MET A 113 21.29 -10.42 1.91
CA MET A 113 20.03 -10.05 1.23
C MET A 113 20.21 -9.82 -0.26
N ARG A 114 21.36 -9.27 -0.70
CA ARG A 114 21.67 -9.11 -2.13
C ARG A 114 22.02 -10.43 -2.81
N GLY A 115 22.69 -11.34 -2.12
CA GLY A 115 23.09 -12.64 -2.67
C GLY A 115 21.97 -13.68 -2.67
N CYS A 116 20.98 -13.55 -1.76
CA CYS A 116 19.90 -14.52 -1.56
C CYS A 116 18.66 -14.22 -2.43
N GLY A 117 18.81 -13.49 -3.54
CA GLY A 117 17.68 -13.03 -4.35
C GLY A 117 16.88 -14.17 -5.01
N GLU A 118 17.56 -15.21 -5.50
CA GLU A 118 16.93 -16.35 -6.18
C GLU A 118 16.28 -17.31 -5.17
N GLU A 119 16.98 -17.59 -4.08
CA GLU A 119 16.48 -18.42 -2.99
C GLU A 119 15.27 -17.73 -2.33
N MET A 120 15.35 -16.42 -2.06
CA MET A 120 14.22 -15.64 -1.54
C MET A 120 12.99 -15.67 -2.45
N ALA A 121 13.18 -15.66 -3.77
CA ALA A 121 12.06 -15.75 -4.72
C ALA A 121 11.35 -17.11 -4.67
N ALA A 122 12.13 -18.20 -4.49
CA ALA A 122 11.63 -19.57 -4.40
C ALA A 122 11.00 -19.91 -3.03
N LEU A 123 11.22 -19.10 -2.00
CA LEU A 123 10.65 -19.34 -0.67
C LEU A 123 9.14 -19.12 -0.63
N GLU A 124 8.45 -20.05 0.04
CA GLU A 124 7.06 -19.89 0.45
C GLU A 124 6.99 -19.28 1.86
N LEU A 125 6.07 -18.32 2.04
CA LEU A 125 5.76 -17.77 3.35
C LEU A 125 4.56 -18.51 3.94
N ASP A 126 4.63 -18.79 5.23
CA ASP A 126 3.50 -19.17 6.08
C ASP A 126 3.15 -17.98 6.98
N GLY A 127 2.28 -17.12 6.47
CA GLY A 127 1.97 -15.82 7.09
C GLY A 127 3.19 -14.89 7.09
N GLU A 128 3.69 -14.54 8.28
CA GLU A 128 4.86 -13.66 8.45
C GLU A 128 6.19 -14.43 8.53
N LYS A 129 6.17 -15.77 8.49
CA LYS A 129 7.36 -16.63 8.63
C LYS A 129 7.66 -17.38 7.34
N ILE A 130 8.91 -17.80 7.20
CA ILE A 130 9.36 -18.65 6.09
C ILE A 130 8.94 -20.08 6.39
N LYS A 131 8.27 -20.74 5.43
CA LYS A 131 7.73 -22.08 5.60
C LYS A 131 8.82 -23.16 5.59
N ASP A 132 9.80 -23.05 4.68
CA ASP A 132 10.96 -23.94 4.59
C ASP A 132 12.26 -23.13 4.68
N THR A 133 13.02 -23.30 5.75
CA THR A 133 14.29 -22.61 5.97
C THR A 133 15.50 -23.42 5.48
N LYS A 134 15.33 -24.66 5.00
CA LYS A 134 16.46 -25.55 4.67
C LYS A 134 17.47 -24.94 3.70
N SER A 135 16.98 -24.27 2.66
CA SER A 135 17.85 -23.61 1.67
C SER A 135 18.61 -22.43 2.30
N LEU A 136 17.96 -21.68 3.20
CA LEU A 136 18.60 -20.60 3.94
C LEU A 136 19.58 -21.12 4.99
N ASP A 137 19.25 -22.21 5.69
CA ASP A 137 20.16 -22.89 6.63
C ASP A 137 21.42 -23.37 5.89
N ALA A 138 21.28 -24.03 4.73
CA ALA A 138 22.41 -24.45 3.91
C ALA A 138 23.26 -23.26 3.42
N LEU A 139 22.62 -22.15 3.07
CA LEU A 139 23.31 -20.93 2.66
C LEU A 139 24.05 -20.26 3.83
N VAL A 140 23.45 -20.25 5.02
CA VAL A 140 24.06 -19.75 6.27
C VAL A 140 25.23 -20.62 6.71
N ASP A 141 25.08 -21.94 6.68
CA ASP A 141 26.12 -22.88 7.11
C ASP A 141 27.25 -23.05 6.09
N GLY A 142 26.99 -22.74 4.82
CA GLY A 142 27.96 -22.76 3.72
C GLY A 142 28.48 -21.37 3.40
N THR A 143 27.87 -20.73 2.40
CA THR A 143 28.35 -19.49 1.78
C THR A 143 28.40 -18.30 2.74
N TYR A 144 27.43 -18.18 3.63
CA TYR A 144 27.32 -17.05 4.58
C TYR A 144 27.89 -17.37 5.96
N LYS A 145 28.58 -18.51 6.13
CA LYS A 145 29.19 -18.89 7.40
C LYS A 145 30.18 -17.83 7.91
N GLY A 146 30.92 -17.19 6.99
CA GLY A 146 31.83 -16.09 7.30
C GLY A 146 31.14 -14.75 7.58
N LEU A 147 29.84 -14.63 7.27
CA LEU A 147 29.02 -13.43 7.50
C LEU A 147 28.31 -13.47 8.85
N VAL A 148 28.22 -14.65 9.48
CA VAL A 148 27.71 -14.83 10.84
C VAL A 148 28.66 -14.16 11.82
N SER A 149 28.14 -13.16 12.54
CA SER A 149 28.92 -12.43 13.53
C SER A 149 29.26 -13.34 14.69
N THR A 150 30.55 -13.61 14.89
CA THR A 150 31.07 -14.32 16.05
C THR A 150 31.66 -13.29 17.01
N THR A 151 31.17 -13.29 18.25
CA THR A 151 31.75 -12.44 19.29
C THR A 151 33.09 -13.05 19.68
N GLN A 152 34.19 -12.51 19.13
CA GLN A 152 35.52 -12.86 19.60
C GLN A 152 35.84 -12.02 20.84
N THR A 153 35.99 -12.69 21.99
CA THR A 153 36.61 -12.07 23.16
C THR A 153 38.09 -11.85 22.85
N LYS A 154 38.45 -10.63 22.47
CA LYS A 154 39.85 -10.25 22.31
C LYS A 154 40.50 -10.27 23.69
N GLY A 155 41.31 -11.28 23.96
CA GLY A 155 42.16 -11.31 25.16
C GLY A 155 43.07 -10.08 25.22
N ALA A 156 43.50 -9.71 26.43
CA ALA A 156 44.38 -8.57 26.64
C ALA A 156 45.56 -8.58 25.65
N ASN A 157 45.80 -7.46 24.98
CA ASN A 157 46.91 -7.32 24.04
C ASN A 157 48.24 -7.45 24.81
N PRO A 158 49.10 -8.45 24.54
CA PRO A 158 50.38 -8.59 25.23
C PRO A 158 51.31 -7.38 25.05
N ALA A 159 51.15 -6.62 23.96
CA ALA A 159 51.94 -5.43 23.68
C ALA A 159 51.51 -4.20 24.51
N THR A 160 50.29 -4.20 25.05
CA THR A 160 49.77 -3.16 25.94
C THR A 160 49.00 -3.84 27.06
N PRO A 161 49.70 -4.43 28.06
CA PRO A 161 49.03 -4.99 29.21
C PRO A 161 48.15 -3.91 29.85
N PRO A 162 46.95 -4.25 30.36
CA PRO A 162 46.13 -3.30 31.11
C PRO A 162 47.01 -2.66 32.17
N ALA A 163 47.08 -1.32 32.18
CA ALA A 163 47.84 -0.60 33.19
C ALA A 163 47.35 -1.09 34.55
N ASN A 164 48.23 -1.76 35.31
CA ASN A 164 47.93 -2.11 36.68
C ASN A 164 47.80 -0.79 37.44
N THR A 165 46.57 -0.29 37.57
CA THR A 165 46.23 0.81 38.47
C THR A 165 46.12 0.30 39.92
N GLY A 166 46.69 -0.87 40.22
CA GLY A 166 47.02 -1.30 41.56
C GLY A 166 48.22 -0.50 42.04
N GLY A 167 47.93 0.55 42.82
CA GLY A 167 48.91 1.41 43.45
C GLY A 167 50.04 0.61 44.11
N GLY A 168 51.27 1.00 43.80
CA GLY A 168 52.40 0.66 44.66
C GLY A 168 52.09 1.26 46.03
N ALA A 169 51.77 0.41 47.00
CA ALA A 169 51.60 0.84 48.38
C ALA A 169 52.86 1.62 48.79
N MET A 170 52.71 2.90 49.14
CA MET A 170 53.82 3.69 49.67
C MET A 170 54.37 2.98 50.90
N THR A 171 55.68 2.79 50.99
CA THR A 171 56.26 2.13 52.17
C THR A 171 56.13 3.02 53.40
N LYS A 172 56.18 2.42 54.59
CA LYS A 172 56.09 3.14 55.88
C LYS A 172 57.09 4.31 55.95
N ASP A 173 58.30 4.10 55.44
CA ASP A 173 59.37 5.09 55.42
C ASP A 173 59.09 6.25 54.46
N GLN A 174 58.53 5.95 53.28
CA GLN A 174 58.13 6.98 52.31
C GLN A 174 57.03 7.87 52.86
N ILE A 175 56.09 7.30 53.63
CA ILE A 175 55.02 8.05 54.30
C ILE A 175 55.60 8.94 55.42
N MET A 176 56.56 8.45 56.20
CA MET A 176 57.17 9.23 57.28
C MET A 176 58.07 10.38 56.80
N GLN A 177 58.60 10.29 55.58
CA GLN A 177 59.41 11.35 54.95
C GLN A 177 58.58 12.53 54.41
N ILE A 178 57.24 12.43 54.38
CA ILE A 178 56.37 13.53 53.98
C ILE A 178 56.53 14.69 54.97
N LYS A 179 57.00 15.84 54.47
CA LYS A 179 57.28 17.04 55.27
C LYS A 179 55.99 17.73 55.74
N ASP A 180 54.93 17.68 54.94
CA ASP A 180 53.63 18.25 55.29
C ASP A 180 52.87 17.33 56.26
N ARG A 181 52.40 17.89 57.38
CA ARG A 181 51.75 17.10 58.43
C ARG A 181 50.34 16.63 58.07
N SER A 182 49.60 17.40 57.26
CA SER A 182 48.25 17.02 56.83
C SER A 182 48.33 15.93 55.78
N GLU A 183 49.23 16.05 54.81
CA GLU A 183 49.44 15.03 53.78
C GLU A 183 49.98 13.73 54.39
N ARG A 184 50.91 13.82 55.36
CA ARG A 184 51.39 12.64 56.07
C ARG A 184 50.27 11.91 56.81
N ARG A 185 49.35 12.64 57.46
CA ARG A 185 48.21 12.04 58.16
C ARG A 185 47.23 11.38 57.20
N ALA A 186 46.94 12.00 56.06
CA ALA A 186 46.10 11.42 55.02
C ALA A 186 46.73 10.15 54.43
N ALA A 187 48.04 10.15 54.19
CA ALA A 187 48.76 8.98 53.69
C ALA A 187 48.83 7.83 54.72
N ILE A 188 48.98 8.13 56.02
CA ILE A 188 48.89 7.13 57.10
C ILE A 188 47.48 6.55 57.17
N ALA A 189 46.44 7.37 57.09
CA ALA A 189 45.05 6.90 57.14
C ALA A 189 44.70 6.00 55.94
N ALA A 190 45.17 6.35 54.74
CA ALA A 190 45.00 5.55 53.53
C ALA A 190 45.80 4.23 53.55
N ASN A 191 46.86 4.15 54.37
CA ASN A 191 47.75 2.99 54.47
C ASN A 191 47.91 2.51 55.93
N ILE A 192 46.81 2.54 56.70
CA ILE A 192 46.81 2.27 58.15
C ILE A 192 47.38 0.89 58.50
N ASN A 193 47.21 -0.08 57.59
CA ASN A 193 47.71 -1.44 57.66
C ASN A 193 49.26 -1.53 57.78
N LEU A 194 50.00 -0.50 57.36
CA LEU A 194 51.48 -0.43 57.51
C LEU A 194 51.92 0.10 58.89
N PHE A 195 50.99 0.68 59.66
CA PHE A 195 51.22 1.29 60.96
C PHE A 195 50.54 0.56 62.12
N GLU A 196 49.62 -0.35 61.83
CA GLU A 196 49.08 -1.29 62.81
C GLU A 196 50.13 -2.34 63.19
N ASN A 197 50.58 -2.31 64.45
CA ASN A 197 51.39 -3.38 65.00
C ASN A 197 50.50 -4.63 65.16
N LYS A 198 50.77 -5.70 64.41
CA LYS A 198 50.37 -7.05 64.81
C LYS A 198 51.16 -7.45 66.05
N ASN A 199 50.68 -7.06 67.23
CA ASN A 199 51.03 -7.69 68.49
C ASN A 199 49.78 -8.33 69.08
N GLY A 200 49.67 -9.63 68.84
CA GLY A 200 48.82 -10.58 69.56
C GLY A 200 49.60 -11.87 69.72
N GLY A 201 50.64 -11.81 70.56
CA GLY A 201 51.19 -12.94 71.31
C GLY A 201 50.90 -12.66 72.78
#